data_AF-A0A7V3IZG5-F1
#
_entry.id   AF-A0A7V3IZG5-F1
#
_cell.length_a   1.000
_cell.length_b   1.000
_cell.length_c   1.000
_cell.angle_alpha   90.00
_cell.angle_beta   90.00
_cell.angle_gamma   90.00
#
_symmetry.space_group_name_H-M   'P 1'
#
loop_
_entity.id
_entity.type
_entity.pdbx_description
1 polymer ?
#
loop_
_entity_poly.entity_id
_entity_poly.type
_entity_poly.pdbx_seq_one_letter_code
_entity_poly.pdbx_strand_id
1 'polypeptide(L)'
;MSYPFENPATAAKLDLNELTGRLLLIKPSKIETGVSTSLGPRDTTVADVHVLDGDNPGEVITDAYIWPRVLQAQLSRNVGTGKLVLGRLGQGTAKPGQNAPWKLTDATGTDQQVARKYLDGLADDNIPF
;
A
#
# COMPACT_ATOMS: atom_id res chain seq x y z
N MET A 1 17.08 7.27 25.02
CA MET A 1 16.96 5.82 24.74
C MET A 1 15.68 5.65 23.96
N SER A 2 15.76 5.49 22.64
CA SER A 2 14.60 5.18 21.79
C SER A 2 14.28 3.70 21.96
N TYR A 3 13.05 3.38 22.33
CA TYR A 3 12.61 2.01 22.55
C TYR A 3 12.50 1.27 21.20
N PRO A 4 13.03 0.04 21.05
CA PRO A 4 12.99 -0.77 19.83
C PRO A 4 11.68 -1.58 19.70
N PHE A 5 10.56 -1.05 20.21
CA PHE A 5 9.30 -1.79 20.27
C PHE A 5 8.23 -1.03 19.48
N GLU A 6 7.83 -1.60 18.35
CA GLU A 6 6.59 -1.24 17.68
C GLU A 6 5.40 -1.85 18.45
N ASN A 7 4.33 -1.06 18.62
CA ASN A 7 3.04 -1.57 19.10
C ASN A 7 2.61 -2.75 18.20
N PRO A 8 1.85 -3.73 18.72
CA PRO A 8 1.31 -4.80 17.88
C PRO A 8 0.50 -4.14 16.76
N ALA A 9 1.02 -4.22 15.54
CA ALA A 9 0.37 -3.69 14.36
C ALA A 9 -0.95 -4.45 14.21
N THR A 10 -2.01 -3.89 14.79
CA THR A 10 -3.38 -4.29 14.47
C THR A 10 -3.47 -4.04 12.99
N ALA A 11 -3.62 -5.11 12.19
CA ALA A 11 -3.60 -5.07 10.73
C ALA A 11 -4.24 -3.77 10.25
N ALA A 12 -3.40 -2.84 9.83
CA ALA A 12 -3.77 -1.44 9.85
C ALA A 12 -4.84 -1.23 8.78
N LYS A 13 -5.96 -0.62 9.21
CA LYS A 13 -7.10 -0.37 8.33
C LYS A 13 -6.66 0.64 7.28
N LEU A 14 -6.42 0.16 6.07
CA LEU A 14 -6.03 1.00 4.95
C LEU A 14 -7.25 1.80 4.45
N ASP A 15 -7.34 3.06 4.86
CA ASP A 15 -8.37 3.97 4.39
C ASP A 15 -8.00 4.56 3.02
N LEU A 16 -8.26 3.76 1.98
CA LEU A 16 -8.00 4.11 0.57
C LEU A 16 -8.63 5.44 0.14
N ASN A 17 -9.72 5.86 0.78
CA ASN A 17 -10.35 7.17 0.51
C ASN A 17 -9.41 8.34 0.84
N GLU A 18 -8.71 8.28 1.98
CA GLU A 18 -7.78 9.34 2.40
C GLU A 18 -6.47 9.29 1.62
N LEU A 19 -6.10 8.09 1.15
CA LEU A 19 -4.93 7.86 0.32
C LEU A 19 -5.18 8.16 -1.17
N THR A 20 -6.39 8.54 -1.56
CA THR A 20 -6.73 8.81 -2.96
C THR A 20 -5.83 9.90 -3.53
N GLY A 21 -5.19 9.61 -4.66
CA GLY A 21 -4.26 10.52 -5.30
C GLY A 21 -2.89 10.59 -4.64
N ARG A 22 -2.59 9.79 -3.60
CA ARG A 22 -1.26 9.76 -2.98
C ARG A 22 -0.33 8.78 -3.65
N LEU A 23 0.98 9.04 -3.56
CA LEU A 23 2.01 8.13 -4.03
C LEU A 23 2.23 7.02 -3.00
N LEU A 24 1.98 5.78 -3.41
CA LEU A 24 2.11 4.61 -2.55
C LEU A 24 3.17 3.67 -3.11
N LEU A 25 4.02 3.18 -2.22
CA LEU A 25 4.99 2.13 -2.49
C LEU A 25 4.52 0.88 -1.73
N ILE A 26 4.04 -0.10 -2.48
CA ILE A 26 3.39 -1.29 -1.92
C ILE A 26 4.30 -2.51 -2.06
N LYS A 27 4.56 -3.19 -0.95
CA LYS A 27 5.29 -4.45 -0.89
C LYS A 27 4.31 -5.59 -0.60
N PRO A 28 3.83 -6.31 -1.62
CA PRO A 28 2.93 -7.43 -1.39
C PRO A 28 3.66 -8.59 -0.71
N SER A 29 3.17 -8.98 0.46
CA SER A 29 3.76 -10.02 1.31
C SER A 29 3.10 -11.38 1.04
N LYS A 30 1.78 -11.48 1.20
CA LYS A 30 1.03 -12.73 1.06
C LYS A 30 -0.41 -12.50 0.58
N ILE A 31 -1.03 -13.53 0.00
CA ILE A 31 -2.46 -13.52 -0.33
C ILE A 31 -3.16 -14.41 0.70
N GLU A 32 -4.13 -13.85 1.40
CA GLU A 32 -4.99 -14.59 2.32
C GLU A 32 -6.33 -14.83 1.64
N THR A 33 -6.65 -16.09 1.40
CA THR A 33 -7.92 -16.50 0.79
C THR A 33 -8.92 -16.92 1.87
N GLY A 34 -10.19 -16.58 1.68
CA GLY A 34 -11.26 -17.01 2.60
C GLY A 34 -11.28 -16.26 3.93
N VAL A 35 -10.84 -15.00 3.98
CA VAL A 35 -10.95 -14.16 5.17
C VAL A 35 -12.42 -13.82 5.41
N SER A 36 -12.94 -14.24 6.56
CA SER A 36 -14.33 -13.98 6.98
C SER A 36 -14.52 -12.51 7.29
N THR A 37 -15.18 -11.79 6.37
CA THR A 37 -15.60 -10.40 6.59
C THR A 37 -17.09 -10.34 6.90
N SER A 38 -17.57 -9.21 7.41
CA SER A 38 -19.00 -8.95 7.63
C SER A 38 -19.85 -9.10 6.36
N LEU A 39 -19.24 -9.06 5.17
CA LEU A 39 -19.89 -9.22 3.86
C LEU A 39 -19.70 -10.62 3.26
N GLY A 40 -19.14 -11.57 4.03
CA GLY A 40 -18.83 -12.94 3.62
C GLY A 40 -17.33 -13.22 3.47
N PRO A 41 -16.95 -14.49 3.24
CA PRO A 41 -15.56 -14.85 3.01
C PRO A 41 -15.05 -14.20 1.73
N ARG A 42 -13.94 -13.50 1.83
CA ARG A 42 -13.30 -12.81 0.69
C ARG A 42 -11.79 -12.98 0.75
N ASP A 43 -11.20 -12.97 -0.43
CA ASP A 43 -9.75 -12.99 -0.56
C ASP A 43 -9.21 -11.56 -0.39
N THR A 44 -8.07 -11.46 0.28
CA THR A 44 -7.36 -10.21 0.53
C THR A 44 -5.87 -10.41 0.28
N THR A 45 -5.19 -9.36 -0.16
CA THR A 45 -3.72 -9.38 -0.27
C THR A 45 -3.17 -8.58 0.89
N VAL A 46 -2.30 -9.19 1.69
CA VAL A 46 -1.56 -8.52 2.75
C VAL A 46 -0.31 -7.92 2.14
N ALA A 47 -0.15 -6.61 2.30
CA ALA A 47 0.96 -5.87 1.75
C ALA A 47 1.38 -4.74 2.68
N ASP A 48 2.67 -4.43 2.69
CA ASP A 48 3.17 -3.24 3.39
C ASP A 48 3.00 -2.04 2.46
N VAL A 49 2.30 -1.01 2.91
CA VAL A 49 2.02 0.20 2.12
C VAL A 49 2.80 1.36 2.72
N HIS A 50 3.77 1.87 1.98
CA HIS A 50 4.52 3.06 2.34
C HIS A 50 3.93 4.27 1.61
N VAL A 51 3.51 5.29 2.34
CA VAL A 51 2.99 6.54 1.80
C VAL A 51 4.16 7.50 1.62
N LEU A 52 4.44 7.87 0.37
CA LEU A 52 5.58 8.71 0.02
C LEU A 52 5.24 10.20 -0.11
N ASP A 53 3.95 10.53 -0.10
CA ASP A 53 3.42 11.86 -0.43
C ASP A 53 2.18 12.18 0.42
N GLY A 54 1.93 13.47 0.71
CA GLY A 54 0.81 13.96 1.54
C GLY A 54 1.22 14.51 2.91
N ASP A 55 0.26 14.60 3.83
CA ASP A 55 0.45 15.19 5.18
C ASP A 55 1.41 14.39 6.09
N ASN A 56 1.56 13.08 5.85
CA ASN A 56 2.47 12.19 6.56
C ASN A 56 3.43 11.49 5.57
N PRO A 57 4.43 12.19 5.02
CA PRO A 57 5.43 11.55 4.17
C PRO A 57 6.26 10.55 4.99
N GLY A 58 6.33 9.30 4.52
CA GLY A 58 7.05 8.21 5.19
C GLY A 58 6.20 7.35 6.12
N GLU A 59 4.87 7.54 6.15
CA GLU A 59 3.97 6.65 6.87
C GLU A 59 4.05 5.23 6.31
N VAL A 60 4.31 4.24 7.17
CA VAL A 60 4.41 2.84 6.81
C VAL A 60 3.28 2.07 7.45
N ILE A 61 2.44 1.48 6.62
CA ILE A 61 1.30 0.67 7.01
C ILE A 61 1.67 -0.78 6.74
N THR A 62 2.22 -1.44 7.76
CA THR A 62 2.62 -2.85 7.69
C THR A 62 1.41 -3.78 7.79
N ASP A 63 1.48 -4.94 7.13
CA ASP A 63 0.41 -5.95 7.11
C ASP A 63 -0.99 -5.38 6.75
N ALA A 64 -1.04 -4.44 5.81
CA ALA A 64 -2.28 -3.82 5.38
C ALA A 64 -3.12 -4.78 4.52
N TYR A 65 -4.42 -4.87 4.81
CA TYR A 65 -5.35 -5.67 4.01
C TYR A 65 -5.84 -4.93 2.76
N ILE A 66 -5.46 -5.44 1.59
CA ILE A 66 -5.90 -4.94 0.29
C ILE A 66 -7.11 -5.73 -0.19
N TRP A 67 -8.30 -5.16 0.03
CA TRP A 67 -9.59 -5.72 -0.40
C TRP A 67 -9.99 -5.50 -1.87
N PRO A 68 -9.61 -4.40 -2.54
CA PRO A 68 -10.05 -4.17 -3.92
C PRO A 68 -9.42 -5.19 -4.88
N ARG A 69 -10.28 -5.96 -5.57
CA ARG A 69 -9.85 -7.01 -6.51
C ARG A 69 -8.87 -6.53 -7.59
N VAL A 70 -9.02 -5.30 -8.07
CA VAL A 70 -8.13 -4.72 -9.08
C VAL A 70 -6.73 -4.49 -8.50
N LEU A 71 -6.63 -3.93 -7.29
CA LEU A 71 -5.36 -3.80 -6.58
C LEU A 71 -4.74 -5.17 -6.31
N GLN A 72 -5.53 -6.14 -5.81
CA GLN A 72 -5.06 -7.50 -5.61
C GLN A 72 -4.47 -8.09 -6.89
N ALA A 73 -5.11 -7.90 -8.05
CA ALA A 73 -4.61 -8.40 -9.34
C ALA A 73 -3.36 -7.66 -9.86
N GLN A 74 -3.13 -6.40 -9.45
CA GLN A 74 -1.90 -5.67 -9.76
C GLN A 74 -0.75 -6.13 -8.84
N LEU A 75 -1.06 -6.37 -7.57
CA LEU A 75 -0.11 -6.76 -6.54
C LEU A 75 0.26 -8.24 -6.60
N SER A 76 -0.69 -9.12 -6.94
CA SER A 76 -0.52 -10.58 -6.97
C SER A 76 0.65 -11.03 -7.83
N ARG A 77 0.95 -10.28 -8.89
CA ARG A 77 2.07 -10.51 -9.81
C ARG A 77 3.44 -10.35 -9.15
N ASN A 78 3.49 -9.56 -8.07
CA ASN A 78 4.70 -9.23 -7.33
C ASN A 78 4.73 -9.86 -5.92
N VAL A 79 3.64 -10.50 -5.47
CA VAL A 79 3.59 -11.23 -4.19
C VAL A 79 4.73 -12.26 -4.14
N GLY A 80 5.50 -12.25 -3.06
CA GLY A 80 6.59 -13.20 -2.85
C GLY A 80 7.83 -13.00 -3.72
N THR A 81 7.82 -12.04 -4.65
CA THR A 81 8.99 -11.70 -5.48
C THR A 81 9.97 -10.76 -4.77
N GLY A 82 9.54 -10.15 -3.67
CA GLY A 82 10.28 -9.11 -2.96
C GLY A 82 10.31 -7.75 -3.70
N LYS A 83 9.67 -7.65 -4.86
CA LYS A 83 9.60 -6.40 -5.64
C LYS A 83 8.58 -5.44 -5.05
N LEU A 84 8.94 -4.18 -5.00
CA LEU A 84 8.09 -3.08 -4.59
C LEU A 84 7.28 -2.56 -5.78
N VAL A 85 6.01 -2.29 -5.56
CA VAL A 85 5.09 -1.73 -6.56
C VAL A 85 4.90 -0.26 -6.24
N LEU A 86 5.49 0.62 -7.05
CA LEU A 86 5.28 2.05 -6.95
C LEU A 86 4.11 2.45 -7.85
N GLY A 87 3.14 3.16 -7.28
CA GLY A 87 2.04 3.72 -8.06
C GLY A 87 1.25 4.75 -7.28
N ARG A 88 0.55 5.62 -8.00
CA ARG A 88 -0.37 6.57 -7.38
C ARG A 88 -1.71 5.90 -7.16
N LEU A 89 -2.28 6.01 -5.97
CA LEU A 89 -3.61 5.46 -5.73
C LEU A 89 -4.63 6.28 -6.50
N GLY A 90 -5.40 5.61 -7.35
CA GLY A 90 -6.45 6.23 -8.12
C GLY A 90 -7.71 5.37 -8.14
N GLN A 91 -8.73 5.91 -8.78
CA GLN A 91 -9.98 5.20 -9.02
C GLN A 91 -10.10 4.88 -10.52
N GLY A 92 -10.57 3.69 -10.83
CA GLY A 92 -10.90 3.28 -12.18
C GLY A 92 -12.22 3.90 -12.66
N THR A 93 -12.69 3.45 -13.82
CA THR A 93 -14.00 3.86 -14.33
C THR A 93 -15.11 3.21 -13.50
N ALA A 94 -15.91 4.04 -12.82
CA ALA A 94 -17.15 3.57 -12.18
C ALA A 94 -18.10 3.02 -13.25
N LYS A 95 -18.68 1.84 -12.99
CA LYS A 95 -19.80 1.34 -13.78
C LYS A 95 -21.10 1.95 -13.25
N PRO A 96 -22.13 2.20 -14.09
CA PRO A 96 -23.41 2.73 -13.62
C PRO A 96 -23.96 1.87 -12.47
N GLY A 97 -24.16 2.49 -11.29
CA GLY A 97 -24.65 1.80 -10.09
C GLY A 97 -23.59 1.10 -9.22
N GLN A 98 -22.29 1.24 -9.51
CA GLN A 98 -21.21 0.73 -8.67
C GLN A 98 -20.12 1.77 -8.41
N ASN A 99 -19.50 1.71 -7.23
CA ASN A 99 -18.34 2.53 -6.89
C ASN A 99 -17.15 2.20 -7.81
N ALA A 100 -16.36 3.22 -8.14
CA ALA A 100 -15.14 3.04 -8.90
C ALA A 100 -14.17 2.09 -8.18
N PRO A 101 -13.60 1.09 -8.88
CA PRO A 101 -12.63 0.21 -8.26
C PRO A 101 -11.32 0.98 -8.02
N TRP A 102 -10.71 0.79 -6.86
CA TRP A 102 -9.38 1.30 -6.58
C TRP A 102 -8.34 0.62 -7.47
N LYS A 103 -7.42 1.41 -8.02
CA LYS A 103 -6.31 0.94 -8.86
C LYS A 103 -5.06 1.78 -8.57
N LEU A 104 -3.90 1.18 -8.78
CA LEU A 104 -2.66 1.96 -8.91
C LEU A 104 -2.55 2.46 -10.34
N THR A 105 -2.28 3.75 -10.50
CA THR A 105 -1.83 4.35 -11.76
C THR A 105 -0.31 4.37 -11.81
N ASP A 106 0.23 4.40 -13.02
CA ASP A 106 1.67 4.47 -13.23
C ASP A 106 2.26 5.69 -12.51
N ALA A 107 3.40 5.45 -11.85
CA ALA A 107 4.17 6.49 -11.21
C ALA A 107 4.92 7.30 -12.28
N THR A 108 4.94 8.63 -12.11
CA THR A 108 5.71 9.53 -12.97
C THR A 108 7.21 9.43 -12.70
N GLY A 109 8.05 10.00 -13.57
CA GLY A 109 9.50 10.05 -13.34
C GLY A 109 9.89 10.79 -12.05
N THR A 110 9.08 11.78 -11.63
CA THR A 110 9.26 12.48 -10.35
C THR A 110 8.95 11.57 -9.17
N ASP A 111 7.86 10.81 -9.26
CA ASP A 111 7.45 9.86 -8.22
C ASP A 111 8.51 8.77 -8.00
N GLN A 112 9.12 8.28 -9.08
CA GLN A 112 10.21 7.31 -9.00
C GLN A 112 11.43 7.86 -8.26
N GLN A 113 11.74 9.15 -8.43
CA GLN A 113 12.83 9.78 -7.69
C GLN A 113 12.51 9.90 -6.20
N VAL A 114 11.28 10.24 -5.84
CA VAL A 114 10.83 10.29 -4.43
C VAL A 114 10.95 8.90 -3.80
N ALA A 115 10.42 7.88 -4.48
CA ALA A 115 10.52 6.50 -4.01
C ALA A 115 11.97 6.02 -3.87
N ARG A 116 12.84 6.41 -4.81
CA ARG A 116 14.26 6.08 -4.73
C ARG A 116 14.92 6.72 -3.52
N LYS A 117 14.70 8.02 -3.30
CA LYS A 117 15.21 8.74 -2.13
C LYS A 117 14.71 8.14 -0.82
N TYR A 118 13.44 7.77 -0.77
CA TYR A 118 12.86 7.12 0.41
C TYR A 118 13.51 5.75 0.70
N LEU A 119 13.74 4.94 -0.34
CA LEU A 119 14.42 3.65 -0.19
C LEU A 119 15.89 3.78 0.21
N ASP A 120 16.59 4.75 -0.37
CA ASP A 120 17.98 5.04 0.01
C ASP A 120 18.04 5.52 1.46
N GLY A 121 17.08 6.34 1.90
CA GLY A 121 16.97 6.79 3.30
C GLY A 121 16.52 5.71 4.29
N LEU A 122 15.82 4.66 3.85
CA LEU A 122 15.49 3.48 4.66
C LEU A 122 16.68 2.52 4.80
N ALA A 123 17.56 2.47 3.79
CA ALA A 123 18.74 1.61 3.80
C ALA A 123 19.89 2.19 4.65
N ASP A 124 19.90 3.51 4.85
CA ASP A 124 20.83 4.22 5.72
C ASP A 124 20.19 4.36 7.12
N ASP A 125 20.61 3.53 8.07
CA ASP A 125 20.19 3.52 9.49
C ASP A 125 20.62 4.80 10.24
N ASN A 126 20.40 5.99 9.69
CA ASN A 126 20.93 7.25 10.23
C ASN A 126 20.09 8.52 9.90
N ILE A 127 19.04 8.71 10.71
CA ILE A 127 18.51 9.99 11.26
C ILE A 127 17.85 11.04 10.32
N PRO A 128 17.23 12.11 10.89
CA PRO A 128 15.79 12.34 11.05
C PRO A 128 15.19 13.29 9.98
N PHE A 129 13.87 13.38 9.96
CA PHE A 129 13.08 14.36 9.22
C PHE A 129 13.39 15.80 9.63
#